data_AF-A0A1D1UTQ4-F1
#
_entry.id   AF-A0A1D1UTQ4-F1
#
_cell.length_a   1.000
_cell.length_b   1.000
_cell.length_c   1.000
_cell.angle_alpha   90.00
_cell.angle_beta   90.00
_cell.angle_gamma   90.00
#
_symmetry.space_group_name_H-M   'P 1'
#
loop_
_entity.id
_entity.type
_entity.pdbx_description
1 polymer ?
#
loop_
_entity_poly.entity_id
_entity_poly.type
_entity_poly.pdbx_seq_one_letter_code
_entity_poly.pdbx_strand_id
1 'polypeptide(L)'
;MCTYSWKVFLTIEMWVSASLLQLILGSPDANRLYGDLMRDYNKLIRPVVRNTDILTVFFGIKFIQLINVDEVNQVITTNVIVRQSWVDYKLAWHPDNYGGIEQMDVLSNSIWTPDIVLYNNADGNYHVARVTKATVRFTGEVSWDPPAIWKSYCLVSWDQVGK
;
A
#
# COMPACT_ATOMS: atom_id res chain seq x y z
N MET A 1 12.85 9.24 -62.35
CA MET A 1 11.88 9.32 -61.24
C MET A 1 12.07 8.08 -60.34
N CYS A 2 12.98 8.11 -59.35
CA CYS A 2 13.17 6.97 -58.42
C CYS A 2 13.87 7.38 -57.10
N THR A 3 13.65 8.59 -56.60
CA THR A 3 14.28 9.12 -55.37
C THR A 3 13.32 9.22 -54.18
N TYR A 4 12.02 8.96 -54.39
CA TYR A 4 10.98 9.10 -53.37
C TYR A 4 10.78 7.85 -52.51
N SER A 5 11.12 6.66 -53.01
CA SER A 5 10.85 5.38 -52.33
C SER A 5 11.57 5.26 -50.99
N TRP A 6 12.90 5.50 -50.96
CA TRP A 6 13.69 5.38 -49.72
C TRP A 6 13.33 6.44 -48.66
N LYS A 7 12.95 7.66 -49.10
CA LYS A 7 12.53 8.74 -48.21
C LYS A 7 11.22 8.40 -47.49
N VAL A 8 10.31 7.72 -48.18
CA VAL A 8 9.04 7.26 -47.60
C VAL A 8 9.30 6.12 -46.60
N PHE A 9 10.17 5.17 -46.89
CA PHE A 9 10.54 4.11 -45.95
C PHE A 9 11.20 4.65 -44.67
N LEU A 10 12.15 5.59 -44.78
CA LEU A 10 12.77 6.20 -43.60
C LEU A 10 11.79 7.01 -42.76
N THR A 11 10.87 7.74 -43.41
CA THR A 11 9.88 8.53 -42.67
C THR A 11 8.89 7.62 -41.94
N ILE A 12 8.47 6.52 -42.54
CA ILE A 12 7.62 5.51 -41.86
C ILE A 12 8.36 4.90 -40.67
N GLU A 13 9.62 4.48 -40.82
CA GLU A 13 10.43 3.95 -39.71
C GLU A 13 10.63 4.98 -38.58
N MET A 14 10.85 6.25 -38.93
CA MET A 14 10.95 7.34 -37.95
C MET A 14 9.62 7.58 -37.21
N TRP A 15 8.48 7.49 -37.90
CA TRP A 15 7.15 7.64 -37.28
C TRP A 15 6.78 6.44 -36.40
N VAL A 16 7.10 5.22 -36.84
CA VAL A 16 6.88 3.99 -36.08
C VAL A 16 7.76 3.97 -34.82
N SER A 17 9.04 4.33 -34.95
CA SER A 17 9.95 4.43 -33.80
C SER A 17 9.58 5.56 -32.83
N ALA A 18 9.13 6.73 -33.32
CA ALA A 18 8.63 7.82 -32.46
C ALA A 18 7.34 7.44 -31.71
N SER A 19 6.43 6.70 -32.36
CA SER A 19 5.21 6.19 -31.72
C SER A 19 5.51 5.11 -30.68
N LEU A 20 6.51 4.25 -30.95
CA LEU A 20 7.04 3.32 -29.96
C LEU A 20 7.72 4.04 -28.78
N LEU A 21 8.38 5.16 -29.02
CA LEU A 21 9.06 5.95 -27.98
C LEU A 21 8.08 6.53 -26.95
N GLN A 22 6.87 6.92 -27.39
CA GLN A 22 5.81 7.41 -26.51
C GLN A 22 5.27 6.33 -25.57
N LEU A 23 5.33 5.06 -25.96
CA LEU A 23 4.93 3.92 -25.13
C LEU A 23 5.95 3.57 -24.02
N ILE A 24 7.20 4.03 -24.14
CA ILE A 24 8.31 3.69 -23.22
C ILE A 24 8.38 4.66 -22.03
N LEU A 25 7.83 5.87 -22.17
CA LEU A 25 7.81 6.87 -21.11
C LEU A 25 6.61 6.59 -20.18
N GLY A 26 6.87 6.14 -18.95
CA GLY A 26 5.84 6.00 -17.92
C GLY A 26 5.04 7.29 -17.75
N SER A 27 3.79 7.18 -17.25
CA SER A 27 2.85 8.30 -17.17
C SER A 27 3.50 9.53 -16.49
N PRO A 28 3.78 10.62 -17.23
CA PRO A 28 4.42 11.81 -16.67
C PRO A 28 3.55 12.46 -15.58
N ASP A 29 2.23 12.32 -15.69
CA ASP A 29 1.27 12.82 -14.70
C ASP A 29 1.33 12.04 -13.39
N ALA A 30 1.56 10.72 -13.43
CA ALA A 30 1.70 9.92 -12.21
C ALA A 30 2.97 10.29 -11.43
N ASN A 31 4.08 10.53 -12.14
CA ASN A 31 5.32 10.97 -11.52
C ASN A 31 5.19 12.39 -10.93
N ARG A 32 4.52 13.30 -11.65
CA ARG A 32 4.23 14.64 -11.16
C ARG A 32 3.33 14.62 -9.92
N LEU A 33 2.26 13.83 -9.95
CA LEU A 33 1.36 13.65 -8.80
C LEU A 33 2.12 13.16 -7.57
N TYR A 34 2.95 12.13 -7.72
CA TYR A 34 3.76 11.63 -6.60
C TYR A 34 4.71 12.70 -6.05
N GLY A 35 5.39 13.42 -6.93
CA GLY A 35 6.29 14.51 -6.56
C GLY A 35 5.57 15.60 -5.77
N ASP A 36 4.40 16.03 -6.24
CA ASP A 36 3.59 17.06 -5.59
C ASP A 36 3.08 16.62 -4.22
N LEU A 37 2.57 15.38 -4.10
CA LEU A 37 2.05 14.84 -2.84
C LEU A 37 3.16 14.65 -1.78
N MET A 38 4.33 14.18 -2.19
CA MET A 38 5.40 13.80 -1.25
C MET A 38 6.33 14.95 -0.87
N ARG A 39 6.32 16.07 -1.61
CA ARG A 39 7.25 17.19 -1.43
C ARG A 39 7.27 17.75 0.00
N ASP A 40 6.11 17.95 0.60
CA ASP A 40 5.95 18.54 1.94
C ASP A 40 5.24 17.59 2.93
N TYR A 41 5.25 16.29 2.61
CA TYR A 41 4.62 15.27 3.43
C TYR A 41 5.55 14.81 4.56
N ASN A 42 5.10 14.97 5.80
CA ASN A 42 5.83 14.48 6.97
C ASN A 42 5.07 13.30 7.59
N LYS A 43 5.60 12.10 7.37
CA LYS A 43 5.02 10.84 7.87
C LYS A 43 5.00 10.68 9.39
N LEU A 44 5.73 11.52 10.15
CA LEU A 44 5.75 11.46 11.61
C LEU A 44 4.57 12.21 12.24
N ILE A 45 3.86 13.02 11.45
CA ILE A 45 2.78 13.87 11.94
C ILE A 45 1.44 13.22 11.60
N ARG A 46 0.58 13.06 12.61
CA ARG A 46 -0.80 12.58 12.43
C ARG A 46 -1.55 13.48 11.42
N PRO A 47 -2.10 12.94 10.32
CA PRO A 47 -2.70 13.74 9.26
C PRO A 47 -4.14 14.17 9.61
N VAL A 48 -4.25 15.17 10.49
CA VAL A 48 -5.52 15.84 10.83
C VAL A 48 -5.41 17.33 10.55
N VAL A 49 -6.54 17.95 10.16
CA VAL A 49 -6.59 19.39 9.85
C VAL A 49 -6.43 20.21 11.13
N ARG A 50 -7.14 19.84 12.19
CA ARG A 50 -7.01 20.45 13.53
C ARG A 50 -6.50 19.42 14.52
N ASN A 51 -5.70 19.86 15.48
CA ASN A 51 -5.14 18.98 16.52
C ASN A 51 -6.21 18.34 17.42
N THR A 52 -7.39 18.95 17.51
CA THR A 52 -8.55 18.43 18.25
C THR A 52 -9.29 17.31 17.52
N ASP A 53 -9.06 17.16 16.22
CA ASP A 53 -9.82 16.21 15.40
C ASP A 53 -9.30 14.79 15.61
N ILE A 54 -10.21 13.83 15.48
CA ILE A 54 -9.92 12.40 15.62
C ILE A 54 -9.71 11.83 14.22
N LEU A 55 -8.62 11.08 14.05
CA LEU A 55 -8.41 10.26 12.86
C LEU A 55 -9.00 8.88 13.12
N THR A 56 -10.01 8.51 12.34
CA THR A 56 -10.65 7.20 12.42
C THR A 56 -9.90 6.21 11.56
N VAL A 57 -9.43 5.11 12.15
CA VAL A 57 -8.80 3.99 11.45
C VAL A 57 -9.77 2.82 11.45
N PHE A 58 -10.19 2.40 10.26
CA PHE A 58 -10.90 1.14 10.08
C PHE A 58 -9.90 0.00 10.12
N PHE A 59 -10.18 -0.98 10.96
CA PHE A 59 -9.32 -2.12 11.17
C PHE A 59 -10.08 -3.41 10.93
N GLY A 60 -9.49 -4.32 10.17
CA GLY A 60 -10.02 -5.65 9.92
C GLY A 60 -8.90 -6.68 9.87
N ILE A 61 -9.24 -7.93 10.17
CA ILE A 61 -8.31 -9.06 10.07
C ILE A 61 -8.92 -10.05 9.09
N LYS A 62 -8.16 -10.39 8.05
CA LYS A 62 -8.48 -11.55 7.21
C LYS A 62 -7.58 -12.70 7.65
N PHE A 63 -8.19 -13.67 8.30
CA PHE A 63 -7.52 -14.93 8.63
C PHE A 63 -7.26 -15.73 7.36
N ILE A 64 -6.01 -16.12 7.12
CA ILE A 64 -5.63 -16.94 5.96
C ILE A 64 -5.52 -18.40 6.40
N GLN A 65 -4.70 -18.68 7.40
CA GLN A 65 -4.49 -20.04 7.89
C GLN A 65 -3.87 -20.07 9.29
N LEU A 66 -4.10 -21.20 9.98
CA LEU A 66 -3.38 -21.60 11.19
C LEU A 66 -2.09 -22.32 10.77
N ILE A 67 -0.93 -21.74 11.08
CA ILE A 67 0.37 -22.32 10.70
C ILE A 67 0.78 -23.40 11.71
N ASN A 68 0.69 -23.10 13.00
CA ASN A 68 1.11 -23.99 14.07
C ASN A 68 0.37 -23.70 15.38
N VAL A 69 0.15 -24.74 16.17
CA VAL A 69 -0.30 -24.67 17.56
C VAL A 69 0.72 -25.43 18.40
N ASP A 70 1.50 -24.69 19.18
CA ASP A 70 2.44 -25.24 20.13
C ASP A 70 1.78 -25.29 21.51
N GLU A 71 1.22 -26.44 21.84
CA GLU A 71 0.52 -26.66 23.10
C GLU A 71 1.47 -26.67 24.30
N VAL A 72 2.74 -27.05 24.10
CA VAL A 72 3.73 -27.08 25.19
C VAL A 72 4.14 -25.65 25.56
N ASN A 73 4.42 -24.81 24.56
CA ASN A 73 4.81 -23.42 24.76
C ASN A 73 3.62 -22.45 24.84
N GLN A 74 2.39 -22.94 24.65
CA GLN A 74 1.15 -22.15 24.69
C GLN A 74 1.14 -21.01 23.63
N VAL A 75 1.62 -21.32 22.42
CA VAL A 75 1.77 -20.35 21.32
C VAL A 75 1.02 -20.82 20.07
N ILE A 76 0.24 -19.91 19.49
CA ILE A 76 -0.40 -20.10 18.19
C ILE A 76 0.27 -19.21 17.15
N THR A 77 0.65 -19.78 16.01
CA THR A 77 1.17 -19.07 14.85
C THR A 77 0.12 -18.99 13.76
N THR A 78 -0.28 -17.79 13.35
CA THR A 78 -1.31 -17.55 12.32
C THR A 78 -0.78 -16.71 11.17
N ASN A 79 -1.27 -16.99 9.96
CA ASN A 79 -1.06 -16.14 8.80
C ASN A 79 -2.30 -15.26 8.61
N VAL A 80 -2.11 -13.95 8.67
CA VAL A 80 -3.20 -12.98 8.57
C VAL A 80 -2.86 -11.88 7.57
N ILE A 81 -3.89 -11.28 7.00
CA ILE A 81 -3.79 -9.98 6.32
C ILE A 81 -4.47 -8.97 7.24
N VAL A 82 -3.71 -7.94 7.61
CA VAL A 82 -4.19 -6.84 8.46
C VAL A 82 -4.73 -5.77 7.53
N ARG A 83 -6.04 -5.55 7.54
CA ARG A 83 -6.70 -4.55 6.69
C ARG A 83 -6.86 -3.25 7.44
N GLN A 84 -6.38 -2.17 6.85
CA GLN A 84 -6.40 -0.85 7.45
C GLN A 84 -6.91 0.15 6.43
N SER A 85 -7.82 1.03 6.84
CA SER A 85 -8.23 2.17 6.02
C SER A 85 -8.38 3.43 6.88
N TRP A 86 -7.88 4.56 6.38
CA TRP A 86 -8.00 5.86 7.00
C TRP A 86 -8.05 6.95 5.93
N VAL A 87 -8.36 8.18 6.32
CA VAL A 87 -8.36 9.33 5.41
C VAL A 87 -7.23 10.28 5.79
N ASP A 88 -6.39 10.61 4.83
CA ASP A 88 -5.32 11.60 4.94
C ASP A 88 -5.59 12.78 4.00
N TYR A 89 -5.88 13.95 4.58
CA TYR A 89 -6.21 15.15 3.82
C TYR A 89 -5.05 15.68 2.97
N LYS A 90 -3.79 15.36 3.30
CA LYS A 90 -2.62 15.80 2.54
C LYS A 90 -2.38 14.95 1.28
N LEU A 91 -3.00 13.77 1.23
CA LEU A 91 -2.89 12.84 0.11
C LEU A 91 -4.10 12.91 -0.84
N ALA A 92 -4.91 13.96 -0.74
CA ALA A 92 -6.03 14.20 -1.65
C ALA A 92 -5.60 15.06 -2.86
N TRP A 93 -6.18 14.78 -4.02
CA TRP A 93 -5.96 15.56 -5.24
C TRP A 93 -7.19 15.58 -6.14
N HIS A 94 -7.18 16.45 -7.14
CA HIS A 94 -8.22 16.49 -8.18
C HIS A 94 -7.73 15.71 -9.41
N PRO A 95 -8.41 14.62 -9.85
CA PRO A 95 -7.99 13.81 -10.99
C PRO A 95 -7.80 14.62 -12.29
N ASP A 96 -8.62 15.65 -12.51
CA ASP A 96 -8.56 16.54 -13.69
C ASP A 96 -7.19 17.22 -13.85
N ASN A 97 -6.48 17.47 -12.75
CA ASN A 97 -5.17 18.10 -12.77
C ASN A 97 -4.03 17.13 -13.10
N TYR A 98 -4.28 15.82 -13.12
CA TYR A 98 -3.27 14.76 -13.24
C TYR A 98 -3.68 13.67 -14.22
N GLY A 99 -4.30 14.04 -15.34
CA GLY A 99 -4.63 13.10 -16.42
C GLY A 99 -5.71 12.07 -16.04
N GLY A 100 -6.59 12.38 -15.09
CA GLY A 100 -7.68 11.50 -14.66
C GLY A 100 -7.25 10.39 -13.69
N ILE A 101 -6.09 10.49 -13.06
CA ILE A 101 -5.64 9.49 -12.07
C ILE A 101 -6.55 9.56 -10.84
N GLU A 102 -7.30 8.49 -10.57
CA GLU A 102 -8.17 8.40 -9.38
C GLU A 102 -7.52 7.64 -8.22
N GLN A 103 -6.47 6.87 -8.49
CA GLN A 103 -5.82 6.01 -7.52
C GLN A 103 -4.32 5.93 -7.80
N MET A 104 -3.52 5.90 -6.74
CA MET A 104 -2.07 5.72 -6.80
C MET A 104 -1.60 4.76 -5.70
N ASP A 105 -0.65 3.87 -6.03
CA ASP A 105 0.03 3.05 -5.03
C ASP A 105 1.35 3.68 -4.60
N VAL A 106 1.53 3.84 -3.29
CA VAL A 106 2.74 4.41 -2.67
C VAL A 106 3.33 3.41 -1.68
N LEU A 107 4.60 3.56 -1.31
CA LEU A 107 5.17 2.70 -0.28
C LEU A 107 4.61 3.10 1.10
N SER A 108 4.18 2.13 1.91
CA SER A 108 3.67 2.41 3.26
C SER A 108 4.68 3.16 4.14
N ASN A 109 5.98 2.95 3.93
CA ASN A 109 7.03 3.61 4.72
C ASN A 109 7.30 5.09 4.33
N SER A 110 6.71 5.59 3.24
CA SER A 110 6.82 7.00 2.83
C SER A 110 5.65 7.84 3.35
N ILE A 111 4.57 7.22 3.80
CA ILE A 111 3.38 7.88 4.33
C ILE A 111 3.22 7.63 5.84
N TRP A 112 2.35 8.39 6.49
CA TRP A 112 1.95 8.10 7.88
C TRP A 112 1.16 6.78 7.90
N THR A 113 1.47 5.93 8.87
CA THR A 113 0.77 4.67 9.12
C THR A 113 0.43 4.58 10.60
N PRO A 114 -0.74 4.05 10.99
CA PRO A 114 -1.06 3.86 12.39
C PRO A 114 -0.17 2.78 13.02
N ASP A 115 0.21 2.98 14.28
CA ASP A 115 0.99 2.01 15.03
C ASP A 115 0.06 0.92 15.61
N ILE A 116 0.05 -0.25 14.97
CA ILE A 116 -0.74 -1.41 15.42
C ILE A 116 0.20 -2.49 15.93
N VAL A 117 -0.03 -2.90 17.19
CA VAL A 117 0.78 -3.90 17.87
C VAL A 117 -0.08 -5.05 18.40
N LEU A 118 0.48 -6.26 18.35
CA LEU A 118 -0.11 -7.42 19.00
C LEU A 118 0.33 -7.45 20.47
N TYR A 119 -0.61 -7.24 21.39
CA TYR A 119 -0.30 -7.21 22.82
C TYR A 119 0.10 -8.58 23.38
N ASN A 120 -0.57 -9.65 22.96
CA ASN A 120 -0.28 -11.02 23.39
C ASN A 120 0.81 -11.68 22.53
N ASN A 121 1.78 -10.90 22.06
CA ASN A 121 2.85 -11.38 21.20
C ASN A 121 3.81 -12.34 21.94
N ALA A 122 4.00 -13.52 21.38
CA ALA A 122 4.90 -14.55 21.91
C ALA A 122 6.29 -14.57 21.25
N ASP A 123 6.52 -13.79 20.18
CA ASP A 123 7.78 -13.77 19.43
C ASP A 123 8.80 -12.74 19.98
N GLY A 124 8.36 -11.83 20.85
CA GLY A 124 9.19 -10.74 21.39
C GLY A 124 9.47 -9.58 20.42
N ASN A 125 9.15 -9.73 19.13
CA ASN A 125 9.23 -8.65 18.13
C ASN A 125 7.82 -8.12 17.77
N TYR A 126 7.56 -6.85 18.08
CA TYR A 126 6.25 -6.22 17.87
C TYR A 126 6.00 -5.78 16.41
N HIS A 127 7.02 -5.73 15.56
CA HIS A 127 6.89 -5.34 14.15
C HIS A 127 6.58 -6.57 13.28
N VAL A 128 5.30 -6.91 13.17
CA VAL A 128 4.89 -8.17 12.52
C VAL A 128 4.44 -8.01 11.06
N ALA A 129 4.15 -6.78 10.61
CA ALA A 129 3.68 -6.51 9.25
C ALA A 129 4.85 -6.25 8.27
N ARG A 130 4.83 -6.90 7.11
CA ARG A 130 5.77 -6.59 6.02
C ARG A 130 5.46 -5.20 5.44
N VAL A 131 6.50 -4.46 5.08
CA VAL A 131 6.36 -3.20 4.33
C VAL A 131 5.86 -3.53 2.92
N THR A 132 4.63 -3.14 2.62
CA THR A 132 3.99 -3.29 1.31
C THR A 132 3.56 -1.94 0.76
N LYS A 133 3.06 -1.91 -0.48
CA LYS A 133 2.42 -0.72 -1.03
C LYS A 133 1.06 -0.49 -0.35
N ALA A 134 0.74 0.77 -0.12
CA ALA A 134 -0.58 1.24 0.26
C ALA A 134 -1.21 1.93 -0.95
N THR A 135 -2.52 1.75 -1.09
CA THR A 135 -3.31 2.34 -2.16
C THR A 135 -3.94 3.62 -1.65
N VAL A 136 -3.75 4.72 -2.35
CA VAL A 136 -4.33 6.02 -2.05
C VAL A 136 -5.33 6.38 -3.15
N ARG A 137 -6.54 6.77 -2.78
CA ARG A 137 -7.55 7.33 -3.69
C ARG A 137 -7.47 8.86 -3.70
N PHE A 138 -7.96 9.47 -4.78
CA PHE A 138 -7.98 10.92 -4.95
C PHE A 138 -8.71 11.67 -3.83
N THR A 139 -9.63 10.99 -3.13
CA THR A 139 -10.35 11.52 -1.95
C THR A 139 -9.48 11.63 -0.69
N GLY A 140 -8.23 11.15 -0.73
CA GLY A 140 -7.35 11.03 0.43
C GLY A 140 -7.56 9.75 1.24
N GLU A 141 -8.47 8.87 0.82
CA GLU A 141 -8.64 7.56 1.45
C GLU A 141 -7.42 6.67 1.15
N VAL A 142 -6.80 6.16 2.20
CA VAL A 142 -5.66 5.24 2.15
C VAL A 142 -6.13 3.87 2.59
N SER A 143 -5.85 2.85 1.78
CA SER A 143 -6.07 1.44 2.08
C SER A 143 -4.74 0.69 2.13
N TRP A 144 -4.49 -0.02 3.23
CA TRP A 144 -3.24 -0.74 3.44
C TRP A 144 -3.49 -2.12 4.05
N ASP A 145 -3.14 -3.16 3.29
CA ASP A 145 -3.42 -4.56 3.62
C ASP A 145 -2.12 -5.41 3.70
N PRO A 146 -1.20 -5.14 4.64
CA PRO A 146 0.03 -5.92 4.75
C PRO A 146 -0.23 -7.35 5.26
N PRO A 147 0.48 -8.35 4.73
CA PRO A 147 0.52 -9.68 5.33
C PRO A 147 1.40 -9.68 6.59
N ALA A 148 0.96 -10.43 7.60
CA ALA A 148 1.63 -10.59 8.88
C ALA A 148 1.57 -12.05 9.36
N ILE A 149 2.62 -12.50 10.05
CA ILE A 149 2.67 -13.80 10.73
C ILE A 149 2.60 -13.55 12.24
N TRP A 150 1.41 -13.68 12.82
CA TRP A 150 1.24 -13.44 14.26
C TRP A 150 1.54 -14.69 15.07
N LYS A 151 2.43 -14.55 16.05
CA LYS A 151 2.60 -15.54 17.13
C LYS A 151 1.98 -14.98 18.40
N SER A 152 0.85 -15.54 18.81
CA SER A 152 0.15 -15.11 20.01
C SER A 152 0.17 -16.18 21.10
N TYR A 153 0.28 -15.75 22.35
CA TYR A 153 0.01 -16.62 23.48
C TYR A 153 -1.47 -17.05 23.47
N CYS A 154 -1.71 -18.33 23.70
CA CYS A 154 -3.04 -18.92 23.83
C CYS A 154 -3.02 -19.96 24.95
N LEU A 155 -3.96 -19.84 25.89
CA LEU A 155 -4.14 -20.84 26.93
C LEU A 155 -4.89 -22.04 26.37
N VAL A 156 -4.20 -23.17 26.20
CA VAL A 156 -4.78 -24.45 25.80
C VAL A 156 -5.11 -25.24 27.06
N SER A 157 -6.39 -25.32 27.41
CA SER A 157 -6.88 -26.19 28.48
C SER A 157 -7.26 -27.57 27.93
N TRP A 158 -6.69 -28.63 28.49
CA TRP A 158 -6.95 -30.02 28.11
C TRP A 158 -8.39 -30.50 28.39
N ASP A 159 -9.14 -29.74 29.18
CA ASP A 159 -10.51 -30.04 29.57
C ASP A 159 -11.53 -29.87 28.42
N GLN A 160 -11.12 -29.26 27.29
CA GLN A 160 -11.99 -28.95 26.15
C GLN A 160 -11.78 -29.84 24.93
N VAL A 161 -10.76 -30.72 24.92
CA VAL A 161 -10.46 -31.60 23.77
C VAL A 161 -11.13 -32.98 23.90
N GLY A 162 -11.65 -33.30 25.09
CA GLY A 162 -12.25 -34.60 25.42
C GLY A 162 -13.77 -34.60 25.63
N LYS A 163 -14.51 -33.62 25.11
CA LYS A 163 -15.99 -33.60 25.11
C LYS A 163 -16.54 -33.50 23.71
#